data_AF-A0A1V3G795-F1
#
_entry.id   AF-A0A1V3G795-F1
#
_cell.length_a   1.000
_cell.length_b   1.000
_cell.length_c   1.000
_cell.angle_alpha   90.00
_cell.angle_beta   90.00
_cell.angle_gamma   90.00
#
_symmetry.space_group_name_H-M   'P 1'
#
loop_
_entity.id
_entity.type
_entity.pdbx_description
1 polymer ?
#
loop_
_entity_poly.entity_id
_entity_poly.type
_entity_poly.pdbx_seq_one_letter_code
_entity_poly.pdbx_strand_id
1 'polypeptide(L)'
;MTTKTWLKSFILALAVILSACSGEAKNTEKKEATKEISEKVKVTDQKEEPAAEPAASIEEEGTYIGQIDNNSIEVEAAGDTLVLRLTDEVRDTVANLEDGSKVSIVYKKTKMINGFSKRLQLLNLEQVNRLPHKLLNMMSMETRLRRKLL
;
A
#
# COMPACT_ATOMS: atom_id res chain seq x y z
N MET A 1 -38.12 12.69 -29.29
CA MET A 1 -39.46 12.51 -28.68
C MET A 1 -39.39 11.25 -27.81
N THR A 2 -39.65 11.23 -26.49
CA THR A 2 -40.87 11.60 -25.72
C THR A 2 -42.08 10.75 -26.09
N THR A 3 -42.78 10.01 -25.22
CA THR A 3 -42.58 9.55 -23.82
C THR A 3 -43.28 8.15 -23.68
N LYS A 4 -43.73 7.53 -22.58
CA LYS A 4 -43.99 7.91 -21.17
C LYS A 4 -44.10 6.69 -20.24
N THR A 5 -43.93 6.93 -18.95
CA THR A 5 -44.32 6.13 -17.76
C THR A 5 -45.25 4.91 -17.97
N TRP A 6 -44.81 3.70 -17.62
CA TRP A 6 -45.75 2.64 -17.21
C TRP A 6 -46.21 2.90 -15.77
N LEU A 7 -47.51 2.81 -15.58
CA LEU A 7 -48.31 3.08 -14.38
C LEU A 7 -47.74 2.57 -13.04
N LYS A 8 -47.85 3.40 -12.00
CA LYS A 8 -47.73 3.00 -10.59
C LYS A 8 -48.92 2.13 -10.19
N SER A 9 -48.72 1.05 -9.43
CA SER A 9 -49.57 0.68 -8.28
C SER A 9 -49.02 -0.52 -7.52
N PHE A 10 -48.66 -0.33 -6.24
CA PHE A 10 -48.91 -1.18 -5.06
C PHE A 10 -48.19 -0.49 -3.88
N ILE A 11 -48.88 0.44 -3.23
CA ILE A 11 -49.53 0.22 -1.92
C ILE A 11 -48.54 0.34 -0.76
N LEU A 12 -48.48 1.59 -0.29
CA LEU A 12 -48.08 2.07 1.02
C LEU A 12 -48.47 1.11 2.17
N ALA A 13 -47.49 0.64 2.95
CA ALA A 13 -47.71 0.09 4.30
C ALA A 13 -46.46 0.23 5.18
N LEU A 14 -46.69 0.20 6.49
CA LEU A 14 -45.82 0.31 7.67
C LEU A 14 -44.38 -0.24 7.49
N ALA A 15 -43.30 0.42 7.93
CA ALA A 15 -42.98 1.08 9.21
C ALA A 15 -42.47 0.13 10.32
N VAL A 16 -41.28 0.47 10.84
CA VAL A 16 -40.62 0.01 12.09
C VAL A 16 -40.38 -1.51 12.26
N ILE A 17 -39.13 -1.93 12.07
CA ILE A 17 -38.49 -2.89 13.00
C ILE A 17 -37.08 -2.42 13.35
N LEU A 18 -36.92 -1.78 14.52
CA LEU A 18 -35.62 -1.67 15.19
C LEU A 18 -35.48 -2.85 16.16
N SER A 19 -35.15 -4.02 15.61
CA SER A 19 -34.73 -5.20 16.37
C SER A 19 -33.22 -5.38 16.18
N ALA A 20 -32.41 -4.85 17.10
CA ALA A 20 -31.96 -5.57 18.29
C ALA A 20 -30.85 -6.57 17.95
N CYS A 21 -29.63 -6.23 18.35
CA CYS A 21 -28.49 -7.14 18.28
C CYS A 21 -28.69 -8.28 19.29
N SER A 22 -28.56 -9.52 18.82
CA SER A 22 -28.44 -10.71 19.67
C SER A 22 -27.43 -11.65 19.04
N GLY A 23 -26.42 -12.07 19.80
CA GLY A 23 -25.49 -13.11 19.38
C GLY A 23 -25.99 -14.48 19.83
N GLU A 24 -25.53 -15.54 19.15
CA GLU A 24 -24.63 -16.54 19.76
C GLU A 24 -24.00 -17.38 18.62
N ALA A 25 -22.95 -18.17 18.90
CA ALA A 25 -22.10 -18.77 17.87
C ALA A 25 -22.15 -20.31 17.79
N LYS A 26 -22.22 -20.84 16.56
CA LYS A 26 -21.72 -22.17 16.10
C LYS A 26 -21.31 -21.98 14.62
N ASN A 27 -20.04 -22.03 14.19
CA ASN A 27 -18.95 -23.02 14.30
C ASN A 27 -19.08 -24.22 13.32
N THR A 28 -17.92 -24.67 12.80
CA THR A 28 -17.69 -25.93 12.04
C THR A 28 -18.25 -25.95 10.60
N GLU A 29 -17.53 -26.24 9.49
CA GLU A 29 -16.10 -26.39 9.13
C GLU A 29 -15.96 -25.98 7.62
N LYS A 30 -14.82 -25.52 7.04
CA LYS A 30 -13.59 -26.24 6.63
C LYS A 30 -13.88 -27.38 5.61
N LYS A 31 -13.11 -27.67 4.56
CA LYS A 31 -11.66 -27.50 4.25
C LYS A 31 -11.49 -27.55 2.69
N GLU A 32 -10.83 -26.63 1.98
CA GLU A 32 -9.36 -26.41 1.81
C GLU A 32 -8.60 -27.57 1.10
N ALA A 33 -8.17 -27.33 -0.16
CA ALA A 33 -6.97 -27.85 -0.86
C ALA A 33 -6.80 -27.07 -2.22
N THR A 34 -5.67 -26.52 -2.70
CA THR A 34 -4.24 -26.95 -2.73
C THR A 34 -3.98 -27.87 -3.94
N LYS A 35 -3.05 -27.62 -4.89
CA LYS A 35 -1.91 -26.66 -4.98
C LYS A 35 -1.39 -26.52 -6.44
N GLU A 36 -0.38 -25.64 -6.62
CA GLU A 36 0.83 -25.75 -7.50
C GLU A 36 1.04 -24.68 -8.59
N ILE A 37 2.04 -23.81 -8.33
CA ILE A 37 2.97 -23.27 -9.32
C ILE A 37 4.37 -23.44 -8.71
N SER A 38 5.36 -23.86 -9.51
CA SER A 38 6.70 -24.22 -9.01
C SER A 38 7.73 -23.10 -9.17
N GLU A 39 8.50 -22.90 -8.11
CA GLU A 39 9.96 -22.66 -8.11
C GLU A 39 10.63 -22.11 -9.40
N LYS A 40 11.12 -20.86 -9.34
CA LYS A 40 12.53 -20.52 -9.65
C LYS A 40 12.91 -19.09 -9.24
N VAL A 41 14.06 -18.92 -8.59
CA VAL A 41 15.17 -18.00 -8.95
C VAL A 41 16.11 -17.81 -7.75
N LYS A 42 17.19 -18.61 -7.77
CA LYS A 42 18.57 -18.34 -7.35
C LYS A 42 18.85 -16.97 -6.66
N VAL A 43 19.06 -17.02 -5.34
CA VAL A 43 19.81 -16.00 -4.57
C VAL A 43 21.28 -16.00 -5.00
N THR A 44 22.00 -14.89 -4.84
CA THR A 44 23.47 -14.87 -4.85
C THR A 44 23.98 -13.86 -3.82
N ASP A 45 24.73 -14.37 -2.85
CA ASP A 45 25.62 -13.71 -1.88
C ASP A 45 26.40 -12.49 -2.44
N GLN A 46 26.90 -11.52 -1.64
CA GLN A 46 27.54 -11.65 -0.32
C GLN A 46 27.35 -10.43 0.61
N LYS A 47 27.42 -10.68 1.94
CA LYS A 47 28.36 -10.06 2.92
C LYS A 47 27.76 -9.41 4.19
N GLU A 48 27.99 -10.12 5.29
CA GLU A 48 27.78 -9.82 6.73
C GLU A 48 28.77 -8.76 7.27
N GLU A 49 28.72 -8.18 8.50
CA GLU A 49 27.86 -8.21 9.73
C GLU A 49 28.20 -6.89 10.54
N PRO A 50 27.70 -6.57 11.78
CA PRO A 50 26.93 -7.40 12.71
C PRO A 50 25.72 -6.79 13.46
N ALA A 51 25.06 -7.66 14.23
CA ALA A 51 24.45 -7.38 15.54
C ALA A 51 23.16 -6.53 15.66
N ALA A 52 22.04 -7.08 15.19
CA ALA A 52 20.80 -7.20 15.97
C ALA A 52 19.90 -8.25 15.32
N GLU A 53 19.21 -9.12 16.09
CA GLU A 53 18.24 -10.06 15.52
C GLU A 53 17.11 -9.28 14.81
N PRO A 54 16.99 -9.34 13.47
CA PRO A 54 16.07 -8.48 12.76
C PRO A 54 14.64 -9.01 12.93
N ALA A 55 13.78 -8.22 13.57
CA ALA A 55 12.35 -8.47 13.57
C ALA A 55 11.82 -8.38 12.13
N ALA A 56 11.70 -9.53 11.47
CA ALA A 56 11.66 -9.71 10.02
C ALA A 56 10.92 -8.59 9.26
N SER A 57 11.73 -7.77 8.59
CA SER A 57 11.28 -6.78 7.62
C SER A 57 10.89 -7.45 6.30
N ILE A 58 9.92 -6.86 5.63
CA ILE A 58 9.39 -7.28 4.33
C ILE A 58 9.67 -6.14 3.36
N GLU A 59 10.21 -6.46 2.19
CA GLU A 59 10.51 -5.51 1.11
C GLU A 59 9.64 -5.83 -0.11
N GLU A 60 8.90 -4.83 -0.60
CA GLU A 60 7.92 -4.97 -1.69
C GLU A 60 7.94 -3.72 -2.59
N GLU A 61 7.68 -3.88 -3.89
CA GLU A 61 7.39 -2.75 -4.79
C GLU A 61 5.87 -2.51 -4.88
N GLY A 62 5.47 -1.24 -4.99
CA GLY A 62 4.06 -0.83 -5.04
C GLY A 62 3.78 0.51 -5.71
N THR A 63 2.50 0.87 -5.74
CA THR A 63 1.99 2.19 -6.12
C THR A 63 1.64 2.98 -4.86
N TYR A 64 2.28 4.12 -4.61
CA TYR A 64 1.86 5.04 -3.56
C TYR A 64 0.48 5.64 -3.93
N ILE A 65 -0.51 5.50 -3.05
CA ILE A 65 -1.88 6.01 -3.26
C ILE A 65 -2.05 7.40 -2.63
N GLY A 66 -1.52 7.61 -1.42
CA GLY A 66 -1.62 8.90 -0.72
C GLY A 66 -1.34 8.81 0.78
N GLN A 67 -1.50 9.94 1.47
CA GLN A 67 -1.52 10.03 2.95
C GLN A 67 -2.96 9.99 3.46
N ILE A 68 -3.21 9.14 4.45
CA ILE A 68 -4.50 9.05 5.17
C ILE A 68 -4.52 10.01 6.36
N ASP A 69 -3.40 10.07 7.10
CA ASP A 69 -3.14 11.05 8.15
C ASP A 69 -1.63 11.35 8.23
N ASN A 70 -1.25 12.33 9.05
CA ASN A 70 0.14 12.79 9.24
C ASN A 70 1.13 11.68 9.69
N ASN A 71 0.66 10.46 9.99
CA ASN A 71 1.44 9.31 10.43
C ASN A 71 1.17 8.03 9.61
N SER A 72 0.39 8.09 8.53
CA SER A 72 -0.15 6.90 7.86
C SER A 72 -0.32 7.10 6.35
N ILE A 73 0.24 6.19 5.55
CA ILE A 73 0.08 6.17 4.09
C ILE A 73 -0.67 4.93 3.60
N GLU A 74 -1.16 5.03 2.37
CA GLU A 74 -1.76 3.93 1.61
C GLU A 74 -0.88 3.58 0.39
N VAL A 75 -0.59 2.29 0.19
CA VAL A 75 0.23 1.76 -0.91
C VAL A 75 -0.43 0.50 -1.47
N GLU A 76 -0.60 0.43 -2.78
CA GLU A 76 -0.99 -0.81 -3.48
C GLU A 76 0.27 -1.65 -3.75
N ALA A 77 0.39 -2.82 -3.12
CA ALA A 77 1.52 -3.73 -3.30
C ALA A 77 1.03 -5.17 -3.40
N ALA A 78 1.63 -5.96 -4.31
CA ALA A 78 1.22 -7.34 -4.62
C ALA A 78 -0.27 -7.55 -5.01
N GLY A 79 -1.05 -6.48 -5.23
CA GLY A 79 -2.50 -6.52 -5.46
C GLY A 79 -3.36 -6.32 -4.20
N ASP A 80 -2.74 -6.17 -3.03
CA ASP A 80 -3.38 -5.77 -1.77
C ASP A 80 -3.16 -4.27 -1.49
N THR A 81 -4.11 -3.64 -0.79
CA THR A 81 -3.96 -2.26 -0.29
C THR A 81 -3.37 -2.26 1.11
N LEU A 82 -2.14 -1.77 1.25
CA LEU A 82 -1.39 -1.71 2.50
C LEU A 82 -1.52 -0.33 3.16
N VAL A 83 -2.12 -0.27 4.34
CA VAL A 83 -2.06 0.90 5.23
C VAL A 83 -0.81 0.79 6.11
N LEU A 84 0.15 1.68 5.89
CA LEU A 84 1.47 1.65 6.52
C LEU A 84 1.64 2.84 7.46
N ARG A 85 1.91 2.59 8.75
CA ARG A 85 2.24 3.65 9.69
C ARG A 85 3.68 4.12 9.47
N LEU A 86 3.87 5.41 9.28
CA LEU A 86 5.17 6.07 9.16
C LEU A 86 5.99 5.94 10.46
N THR A 87 7.30 5.82 10.31
CA THR A 87 8.28 6.26 11.32
C THR A 87 8.77 7.66 10.96
N ASP A 88 9.56 8.28 11.83
CA ASP A 88 9.95 9.68 11.66
C ASP A 88 10.97 9.88 10.51
N GLU A 89 11.77 8.86 10.19
CA GLU A 89 12.78 8.86 9.14
C GLU A 89 12.18 8.93 7.72
N VAL A 90 10.94 8.46 7.53
CA VAL A 90 10.27 8.35 6.23
C VAL A 90 9.26 9.46 5.95
N ARG A 91 8.93 10.31 6.93
CA ARG A 91 7.95 11.42 6.79
C ARG A 91 8.34 12.38 5.67
N ASP A 92 9.58 12.85 5.67
CA ASP A 92 10.06 13.87 4.74
C ASP A 92 10.10 13.34 3.30
N THR A 93 10.43 12.06 3.10
CA THR A 93 10.34 11.40 1.79
C THR A 93 8.90 11.34 1.30
N VAL A 94 7.97 10.91 2.16
CA VAL A 94 6.54 10.80 1.85
C VAL A 94 5.90 12.16 1.53
N ALA A 95 6.31 13.23 2.22
CA ALA A 95 5.85 14.60 1.95
C ALA A 95 6.27 15.14 0.57
N ASN A 96 7.13 14.42 -0.16
CA ASN A 96 7.61 14.76 -1.50
C ASN A 96 7.18 13.73 -2.58
N LEU A 97 6.23 12.84 -2.27
CA LEU A 97 5.65 11.90 -3.23
C LEU A 97 4.43 12.50 -3.95
N GLU A 98 4.26 12.13 -5.21
CA GLU A 98 3.03 12.35 -5.98
C GLU A 98 2.22 11.05 -6.02
N ASP A 99 0.90 11.14 -5.85
CA ASP A 99 -0.03 9.99 -5.91
C ASP A 99 0.12 9.26 -7.26
N GLY A 100 0.15 7.93 -7.23
CA GLY A 100 0.49 7.08 -8.38
C GLY A 100 2.00 6.80 -8.54
N SER A 101 2.88 7.40 -7.74
CA SER A 101 4.32 7.11 -7.75
C SER A 101 4.64 5.63 -7.51
N LYS A 102 5.55 5.07 -8.32
CA LYS A 102 6.13 3.75 -8.04
C LYS A 102 7.20 3.84 -6.97
N VAL A 103 7.07 3.00 -5.95
CA VAL A 103 7.90 3.00 -4.74
C VAL A 103 8.35 1.58 -4.38
N SER A 104 9.58 1.44 -3.89
CA SER A 104 9.98 0.30 -3.06
C SER A 104 9.72 0.67 -1.60
N ILE A 105 9.15 -0.25 -0.83
CA ILE A 105 8.83 -0.10 0.58
C ILE A 105 9.44 -1.21 1.41
N VAL A 106 10.05 -0.85 2.54
CA VAL A 106 10.49 -1.80 3.57
C VAL A 106 9.63 -1.59 4.80
N TYR A 107 8.97 -2.63 5.30
CA TYR A 107 8.05 -2.53 6.45
C TYR A 107 8.15 -3.74 7.40
N LYS A 108 7.69 -3.59 8.64
CA LYS A 108 7.56 -4.68 9.63
C LYS A 108 6.12 -4.90 10.06
N LYS A 109 5.81 -6.15 10.44
CA LYS A 109 4.45 -6.66 10.71
C LYS A 109 4.27 -7.08 12.17
N THR A 110 3.94 -6.12 13.03
CA THR A 110 3.78 -6.34 14.48
C THR A 110 2.40 -6.93 14.81
N LYS A 111 2.37 -8.02 15.59
CA LYS A 111 1.14 -8.52 16.23
C LYS A 111 0.91 -7.76 17.54
N MET A 112 -0.30 -7.23 17.77
CA MET A 112 -0.68 -6.68 19.07
C MET A 112 -0.82 -7.83 20.10
N ILE A 113 -0.54 -7.54 21.38
CA ILE A 113 -0.56 -8.53 22.47
C ILE A 113 -1.89 -9.28 22.57
N ASN A 114 -3.01 -8.59 22.29
CA ASN A 114 -4.35 -9.18 22.33
C ASN A 114 -4.71 -10.00 21.06
N GLY A 115 -3.77 -10.24 20.15
CA GLY A 115 -3.92 -11.12 18.97
C GLY A 115 -4.78 -10.58 17.81
N PHE A 116 -5.85 -9.85 18.08
CA PHE A 116 -6.86 -9.46 17.09
C PHE A 116 -6.45 -8.36 16.09
N SER A 117 -5.29 -7.69 16.29
CA SER A 117 -4.83 -6.63 15.39
C SER A 117 -3.38 -6.82 14.99
N LYS A 118 -3.11 -6.64 13.69
CA LYS A 118 -1.79 -6.58 13.08
C LYS A 118 -1.53 -5.11 12.71
N ARG A 119 -0.36 -4.57 13.06
CA ARG A 119 0.11 -3.25 12.63
C ARG A 119 1.21 -3.43 11.60
N LEU A 120 1.11 -2.71 10.48
CA LEU A 120 2.22 -2.51 9.56
C LEU A 120 2.91 -1.19 9.91
N GLN A 121 4.24 -1.20 9.95
CA GLN A 121 5.05 -0.01 10.21
C GLN A 121 6.14 0.09 9.15
N LEU A 122 6.13 1.18 8.40
CA LEU A 122 7.12 1.52 7.38
C LEU A 122 8.48 1.76 8.05
N LEU A 123 9.56 1.39 7.37
CA LEU A 123 10.96 1.51 7.82
C LEU A 123 11.83 2.25 6.79
N ASN A 124 11.61 1.99 5.50
CA ASN A 124 12.16 2.77 4.40
C ASN A 124 11.13 2.88 3.26
N LEU A 125 11.23 3.92 2.44
CA LEU A 125 10.49 4.09 1.20
C LEU A 125 11.36 4.86 0.20
N GLU A 126 11.50 4.32 -1.01
CA GLU A 126 12.26 4.94 -2.09
C GLU A 126 11.46 4.96 -3.41
N GLN A 127 11.58 6.03 -4.20
CA GLN A 127 10.81 6.20 -5.44
C GLN A 127 11.58 5.63 -6.65
N VAL A 128 11.11 4.50 -7.20
CA VAL A 128 11.86 3.61 -8.12
C VAL A 128 12.39 4.33 -9.37
N ASN A 129 11.63 5.29 -9.91
CA ASN A 129 11.98 6.00 -11.16
C ASN A 129 12.58 7.40 -10.95
N ARG A 130 13.02 7.75 -9.73
CA ARG A 130 13.52 9.08 -9.41
C ARG A 130 14.93 9.31 -9.97
N LEU A 131 15.01 9.94 -11.15
CA LEU A 131 16.29 10.44 -11.69
C LEU A 131 17.00 11.28 -10.62
N PRO A 132 18.28 11.00 -10.29
CA PRO A 132 18.96 11.74 -9.24
C PRO A 132 19.11 13.21 -9.65
N HIS A 133 18.76 14.14 -8.75
CA HIS A 133 18.76 15.59 -9.02
C HIS A 133 20.06 16.12 -9.65
N LYS A 134 21.19 15.45 -9.37
CA LYS A 134 22.50 15.74 -9.97
C LYS A 134 22.51 15.55 -11.50
N LEU A 135 21.84 14.52 -12.04
CA LEU A 135 21.69 14.33 -13.49
C LEU A 135 20.80 15.43 -14.10
N LEU A 136 19.66 15.74 -13.46
CA LEU A 136 18.69 16.71 -13.97
C LEU A 136 19.32 18.11 -14.13
N ASN A 137 20.12 18.54 -13.14
CA ASN A 137 20.88 19.78 -13.21
C ASN A 137 21.99 19.74 -14.28
N MET A 138 22.65 18.59 -14.47
CA MET A 138 23.71 18.42 -15.49
C MET A 138 23.14 18.54 -16.91
N MET A 139 22.02 17.87 -17.20
CA MET A 139 21.33 17.97 -18.50
C MET A 139 20.81 19.41 -18.78
N SER A 140 20.41 20.14 -17.74
CA SER A 140 20.04 21.56 -17.84
C SER A 140 21.25 22.45 -18.18
N MET A 141 22.44 22.16 -17.67
CA MET A 141 23.68 22.87 -18.03
C MET A 141 24.08 22.61 -19.48
N GLU A 142 24.05 21.36 -19.94
CA GLU A 142 24.43 21.01 -21.32
C GLU A 142 23.51 21.66 -22.37
N THR A 143 22.20 21.67 -22.14
CA THR A 143 21.22 22.33 -23.03
C THR A 143 21.27 23.86 -22.97
N ARG A 144 21.95 24.45 -21.98
CA ARG A 144 22.29 25.89 -21.93
C ARG A 144 23.62 26.18 -22.65
N LEU A 145 24.61 25.29 -22.55
CA LEU A 145 25.88 25.41 -23.29
C LEU A 145 25.65 25.32 -24.80
N ARG A 146 24.91 24.31 -25.27
CA ARG A 146 24.62 24.12 -26.71
C ARG A 146 23.86 25.30 -27.33
N ARG A 147 23.02 26.00 -26.55
CA ARG A 147 22.31 27.24 -26.95
C ARG A 147 23.12 28.53 -26.83
N LYS A 148 24.41 28.45 -26.48
CA LYS A 148 25.38 29.56 -26.52
C LYS A 148 26.48 29.37 -27.57
N LEU A 149 26.42 28.27 -28.33
CA LEU A 149 27.38 27.87 -29.36
C LEU A 149 26.73 27.73 -30.75
N LEU A 150 25.53 28.31 -30.89
CA LEU A 150 24.69 28.46 -32.08
C LEU A 150 24.14 29.89 -32.07
#